data_AF-A0A8J2S2N2-F1
#
_entry.id   AF-A0A8J2S2N2-F1
#
_cell.length_a   1.000
_cell.length_b   1.000
_cell.length_c   1.000
_cell.angle_alpha   90.00
_cell.angle_beta   90.00
_cell.angle_gamma   90.00
#
_symmetry.space_group_name_H-M   'P 1'
#
loop_
_entity.id
_entity.type
_entity.pdbx_description
1 polymer ?
#
loop_
_entity_poly.entity_id
_entity_poly.type
_entity_poly.pdbx_seq_one_letter_code
_entity_poly.pdbx_strand_id
1 'polypeptide(L)'
;MTRRQLKGMTGILNEEHERHESNIFDKAFPLMDILDERFTSQNVFVLPPHRRCACHSLNLICKCEIFKNMNPSPKNLFDSTDRKLKSIWAKQNRSAKVSYNIRKCLGKLFIINNETRWNSYYNAMKQAKHFLLKEAFRVKAVKITIGYLLPTLTILIQRLEMLLDDRTIKH
;
A
#
# COMPACT_ATOMS: atom_id res chain seq x y z
N MET A 1 -4.23 25.30 -71.05
CA MET A 1 -4.81 23.99 -70.70
C MET A 1 -4.75 23.81 -69.17
N THR A 2 -5.93 23.82 -68.55
CA THR A 2 -6.34 23.16 -67.29
C THR A 2 -5.40 23.07 -66.07
N ARG A 3 -5.75 23.82 -65.01
CA ARG A 3 -5.93 23.27 -63.65
C ARG A 3 -6.85 24.17 -62.80
N ARG A 4 -8.13 24.24 -63.20
CA ARG A 4 -9.24 24.48 -62.27
C ARG A 4 -9.40 23.20 -61.45
N GLN A 5 -8.61 23.07 -60.37
CA GLN A 5 -8.78 22.15 -59.24
C GLN A 5 -7.55 22.35 -58.34
N LEU A 6 -7.74 22.42 -57.02
CA LEU A 6 -6.81 22.83 -55.95
C LEU A 6 -6.98 24.26 -55.43
N LYS A 7 -8.23 24.69 -55.22
CA LYS A 7 -8.57 25.82 -54.32
C LYS A 7 -9.42 25.37 -53.13
N GLY A 8 -9.05 24.24 -52.54
CA GLY A 8 -9.72 23.68 -51.38
C GLY A 8 -8.87 22.61 -50.73
N MET A 9 -7.85 23.00 -49.95
CA MET A 9 -7.18 22.11 -48.99
C MET A 9 -6.15 22.76 -48.05
N THR A 10 -6.09 24.09 -47.92
CA THR A 10 -5.10 24.74 -47.02
C THR A 10 -5.71 25.85 -46.16
N GLY A 11 -6.90 25.59 -45.58
CA GLY A 11 -7.59 26.53 -44.69
C GLY A 11 -8.41 25.87 -43.58
N ILE A 12 -8.11 24.61 -43.22
CA ILE A 12 -8.87 23.86 -42.20
C ILE A 12 -7.88 23.11 -41.29
N LEU A 13 -6.92 23.81 -40.70
CA LEU A 13 -6.11 23.27 -39.60
C LEU A 13 -5.53 24.45 -38.83
N ASN A 14 -6.37 25.08 -38.00
CA ASN A 14 -6.06 25.80 -36.77
C ASN A 14 -7.33 26.55 -36.35
N GLU A 15 -7.69 26.48 -35.06
CA GLU A 15 -8.76 27.25 -34.35
C GLU A 15 -10.08 26.57 -33.93
N GLU A 16 -10.15 25.23 -33.78
CA GLU A 16 -11.27 24.61 -33.04
C GLU A 16 -10.83 23.63 -31.95
N HIS A 17 -9.92 24.07 -31.05
CA HIS A 17 -9.50 23.27 -29.89
C HIS A 17 -9.72 23.93 -28.52
N GLU A 18 -10.66 24.87 -28.39
CA GLU A 18 -11.06 25.34 -27.07
C GLU A 18 -12.58 25.59 -26.99
N ARG A 19 -13.17 25.07 -25.91
CA ARG A 19 -14.57 25.21 -25.43
C ARG A 19 -15.59 24.19 -25.96
N HIS A 20 -15.71 23.07 -25.24
CA HIS A 20 -17.02 22.62 -24.71
C HIS A 20 -16.90 21.47 -23.69
N GLU A 21 -16.11 21.61 -22.61
CA GLU A 21 -16.13 20.66 -21.48
C GLU A 21 -16.77 21.19 -20.20
N SER A 22 -17.38 22.38 -20.22
CA SER A 22 -17.97 23.01 -19.03
C SER A 22 -19.45 23.33 -19.23
N ASN A 23 -20.33 22.31 -19.19
CA ASN A 23 -21.75 22.51 -18.83
C ASN A 23 -22.60 21.23 -18.61
N ILE A 24 -22.02 20.03 -18.45
CA ILE A 24 -22.84 18.81 -18.23
C ILE A 24 -23.03 18.47 -16.75
N PHE A 25 -22.17 18.96 -15.85
CA PHE A 25 -22.19 18.57 -14.43
C PHE A 25 -22.93 19.52 -13.49
N ASP A 26 -23.29 20.74 -13.92
CA ASP A 26 -23.84 21.78 -13.02
C ASP A 26 -25.37 21.90 -13.04
N LYS A 27 -26.08 21.10 -13.85
CA LYS A 27 -27.54 21.08 -13.82
C LYS A 27 -28.01 20.05 -12.80
N ALA A 28 -28.24 20.50 -11.57
CA ALA A 28 -28.90 19.71 -10.54
C ALA A 28 -30.36 19.48 -10.95
N PHE A 29 -30.66 18.32 -11.53
CA PHE A 29 -32.03 17.85 -11.69
C PHE A 29 -32.48 17.20 -10.38
N PRO A 30 -33.62 17.60 -9.80
CA PRO A 30 -34.18 16.89 -8.67
C PRO A 30 -34.42 15.43 -9.10
N LEU A 31 -33.75 14.50 -8.40
CA LEU A 31 -33.89 13.07 -8.70
C LEU A 31 -35.36 12.64 -8.65
N MET A 32 -36.16 13.32 -7.83
CA MET A 32 -37.58 13.03 -7.68
C MET A 32 -38.40 13.35 -8.93
N ASP A 33 -38.07 14.43 -9.65
CA ASP A 33 -38.78 14.82 -10.89
C ASP A 33 -38.53 13.79 -12.02
N ILE A 34 -37.32 13.24 -12.11
CA ILE A 34 -36.96 12.18 -13.08
C ILE A 34 -37.66 10.86 -12.73
N LEU A 35 -37.88 10.60 -11.44
CA LEU A 35 -38.57 9.41 -10.95
C LEU A 35 -40.09 9.53 -11.06
N ASP A 36 -40.65 10.74 -11.06
CA ASP A 36 -42.08 11.02 -11.24
C ASP A 36 -42.51 10.96 -12.72
N GLU A 37 -41.61 11.22 -13.68
CA GLU A 37 -41.86 11.02 -15.13
C GLU A 37 -42.02 9.55 -15.56
N ARG A 38 -41.95 8.59 -14.62
CA ARG A 38 -41.91 7.13 -14.86
C ARG A 38 -43.19 6.48 -15.40
N PHE A 39 -44.04 7.19 -16.13
CA PHE A 39 -45.14 6.55 -16.90
C PHE A 39 -45.36 7.13 -18.31
N THR A 40 -44.40 7.85 -18.89
CA THR A 40 -44.43 8.13 -20.34
C THR A 40 -43.19 7.56 -21.02
N SER A 41 -43.42 6.56 -21.84
CA SER A 41 -42.44 5.61 -22.41
C SER A 41 -41.46 6.21 -23.43
N GLN A 42 -41.18 7.52 -23.40
CA GLN A 42 -40.43 8.23 -24.44
C GLN A 42 -39.08 8.80 -23.98
N ASN A 43 -38.83 8.95 -22.68
CA ASN A 43 -37.53 9.41 -22.17
C ASN A 43 -36.77 8.27 -21.47
N VAL A 44 -36.03 7.49 -22.26
CA VAL A 44 -35.10 6.48 -21.72
C VAL A 44 -33.84 7.19 -21.26
N PHE A 45 -33.78 7.55 -19.98
CA PHE A 45 -32.56 8.07 -19.36
C PHE A 45 -31.53 6.95 -19.19
N VAL A 46 -30.44 7.01 -19.98
CA VAL A 46 -29.33 6.06 -19.89
C VAL A 46 -28.27 6.64 -18.95
N LEU A 47 -27.95 5.91 -17.89
CA LEU A 47 -26.86 6.28 -16.99
C LEU A 47 -25.52 6.24 -17.75
N PRO A 48 -24.60 7.18 -17.49
CA PRO A 48 -23.26 7.11 -18.04
C PRO A 48 -22.61 5.75 -17.72
N PRO A 49 -21.79 5.21 -18.63
CA PRO A 49 -21.14 3.93 -18.40
C PRO A 49 -20.25 4.03 -17.16
N HIS A 50 -20.39 3.05 -16.27
CA HIS A 50 -19.62 3.00 -15.03
C HIS A 50 -18.12 2.86 -15.33
N ARG A 51 -17.35 3.92 -15.07
CA ARG A 51 -15.90 3.93 -15.25
C ARG A 51 -15.21 3.43 -13.97
N ARG A 52 -14.19 2.58 -14.12
CA ARG A 52 -13.35 2.17 -12.97
C ARG A 52 -12.49 3.36 -12.53
N CYS A 53 -12.36 3.56 -11.22
CA CYS A 53 -11.47 4.61 -10.72
C CYS A 53 -10.01 4.28 -11.04
N ALA A 54 -9.21 5.29 -11.39
CA ALA A 54 -7.80 5.12 -11.75
C ALA A 54 -7.01 4.36 -10.68
N CYS A 55 -7.31 4.63 -9.40
CA CYS A 55 -6.69 3.97 -8.27
C CYS A 55 -6.96 2.46 -8.21
N HIS A 56 -8.18 2.03 -8.55
CA HIS A 56 -8.52 0.61 -8.63
C HIS A 56 -7.80 -0.05 -9.81
N SER A 57 -7.72 0.62 -10.96
CA SER A 57 -6.96 0.16 -12.12
C SER A 57 -5.47 -0.01 -11.79
N LEU A 58 -4.84 0.96 -11.13
CA LEU A 58 -3.44 0.85 -10.70
C LEU A 58 -3.22 -0.28 -9.70
N ASN A 59 -4.12 -0.46 -8.73
CA ASN A 59 -4.04 -1.58 -7.80
C ASN A 59 -4.17 -2.94 -8.51
N LEU A 60 -5.02 -3.05 -9.53
CA LEU A 60 -5.12 -4.25 -10.36
C LEU A 60 -3.82 -4.51 -11.14
N ILE A 61 -3.23 -3.49 -11.78
CA ILE A 61 -1.95 -3.62 -12.49
C ILE A 61 -0.86 -4.14 -11.54
N CYS A 62 -0.74 -3.53 -10.35
CA CYS A 62 0.24 -3.95 -9.35
C CYS A 62 0.05 -5.41 -8.89
N LYS A 63 -1.19 -5.83 -8.59
CA LYS A 63 -1.47 -7.18 -8.08
C LYS A 63 -1.48 -8.26 -9.15
N CYS A 64 -2.02 -7.95 -10.33
CA CYS A 64 -2.29 -8.95 -11.36
C CYS A 64 -1.14 -9.08 -12.36
N GLU A 65 -0.42 -8.01 -12.65
CA GLU A 65 0.62 -8.03 -13.69
C GLU A 65 2.00 -8.00 -13.04
N ILE A 66 2.29 -6.95 -12.27
CA ILE A 66 3.62 -6.74 -11.68
C ILE A 66 3.96 -7.86 -10.69
N PHE A 67 3.05 -8.17 -9.75
CA PHE A 67 3.30 -9.19 -8.75
C PHE A 67 3.37 -10.62 -9.32
N LYS A 68 2.61 -10.91 -10.39
CA LYS A 68 2.68 -12.22 -11.04
C LYS A 68 4.01 -12.43 -11.75
N ASN A 69 4.50 -11.40 -12.43
CA ASN A 69 5.73 -11.42 -13.22
C ASN A 69 6.99 -11.08 -12.40
N MET A 70 6.87 -10.92 -11.09
CA MET A 70 7.99 -10.62 -10.21
C MET A 70 8.90 -11.84 -10.03
N ASN A 71 10.22 -11.59 -9.94
CA ASN A 71 11.22 -12.62 -9.61
C ASN A 71 10.81 -13.42 -8.35
N PRO A 72 11.07 -14.74 -8.31
CA PRO A 72 10.59 -15.59 -7.22
C PRO A 72 11.19 -15.22 -5.86
N SER A 73 12.43 -14.74 -5.80
CA SER A 73 13.09 -14.32 -4.55
C SER A 73 12.34 -13.19 -3.81
N PRO A 74 12.16 -11.98 -4.39
CA PRO A 74 11.43 -10.91 -3.71
C PRO A 74 9.93 -11.23 -3.52
N LYS A 75 9.33 -12.01 -4.42
CA LYS A 75 7.95 -12.48 -4.28
C LYS A 75 7.76 -13.35 -3.03
N ASN A 76 8.65 -14.32 -2.82
CA ASN A 76 8.62 -15.19 -1.65
C ASN A 76 8.84 -14.41 -0.34
N LEU A 77 9.74 -13.42 -0.35
CA LEU A 77 9.96 -12.52 0.78
C LEU A 77 8.72 -11.69 1.11
N PHE A 78 8.07 -11.14 0.08
CA PHE A 78 6.80 -10.42 0.24
C PHE A 78 5.72 -11.33 0.83
N ASP A 79 5.49 -12.51 0.24
CA ASP A 79 4.45 -13.44 0.70
C ASP A 79 4.69 -13.95 2.13
N SER A 80 5.95 -14.21 2.48
CA SER A 80 6.34 -14.59 3.84
C SER A 80 6.05 -13.48 4.85
N THR A 81 6.36 -12.24 4.49
CA THR A 81 6.11 -11.06 5.33
C THR A 81 4.61 -10.79 5.47
N ASP A 82 3.88 -10.84 4.36
CA ASP A 82 2.44 -10.63 4.31
C ASP A 82 1.69 -11.69 5.14
N ARG A 83 2.09 -12.97 5.04
CA ARG A 83 1.54 -14.05 5.88
C ARG A 83 1.75 -13.79 7.38
N LYS A 84 2.94 -13.35 7.78
CA LYS A 84 3.24 -13.02 9.18
C LYS A 84 2.37 -11.85 9.67
N LEU A 85 2.25 -10.79 8.88
CA LEU A 85 1.43 -9.62 9.22
C LEU A 85 -0.06 -10.00 9.33
N LYS A 86 -0.58 -10.78 8.38
CA LYS A 86 -1.95 -11.32 8.45
C LYS A 86 -2.18 -12.17 9.70
N SER A 87 -1.22 -13.00 10.08
CA SER A 87 -1.30 -13.78 11.33
C SER A 87 -1.37 -12.88 12.57
N ILE A 88 -0.56 -11.81 12.61
CA ILE A 88 -0.58 -10.82 13.70
C ILE A 88 -1.93 -10.10 13.74
N TRP A 89 -2.43 -9.62 12.60
CA TRP A 89 -3.72 -8.94 12.52
C TRP A 89 -4.87 -9.85 12.94
N ALA A 90 -4.88 -11.11 12.51
CA ALA A 90 -5.87 -12.10 12.93
C ALA A 90 -5.83 -12.35 14.44
N LYS A 91 -4.64 -12.50 15.03
CA LYS A 91 -4.48 -12.69 16.48
C LYS A 91 -4.91 -11.45 17.29
N GLN A 92 -4.55 -10.26 16.82
CA GLN A 92 -4.98 -9.00 17.43
C GLN A 92 -6.52 -8.88 17.41
N ASN A 93 -7.14 -9.22 16.28
CA ASN A 93 -8.60 -9.07 16.12
C ASN A 93 -9.38 -10.12 16.95
N ARG A 94 -8.83 -11.33 17.09
CA ARG A 94 -9.50 -12.42 17.83
C ARG A 94 -9.32 -12.36 19.35
N SER A 95 -8.27 -11.72 19.88
CA SER A 95 -7.97 -11.75 21.30
C SER A 95 -7.71 -10.38 21.89
N ALA A 96 -8.58 -9.97 22.82
CA ALA A 96 -8.43 -8.75 23.60
C ALA A 96 -7.15 -8.74 24.46
N LYS A 97 -6.70 -9.91 24.95
CA LYS A 97 -5.44 -10.03 25.69
C LYS A 97 -4.24 -9.73 24.80
N VAL A 98 -4.25 -10.23 23.57
CA VAL A 98 -3.18 -9.98 22.59
C VAL A 98 -3.19 -8.52 22.15
N SER A 99 -4.35 -7.94 21.84
CA SER A 99 -4.45 -6.52 21.49
C SER A 99 -3.99 -5.61 22.63
N TYR A 100 -4.35 -5.93 23.88
CA TYR A 100 -3.85 -5.22 25.04
C TYR A 100 -2.33 -5.30 25.17
N ASN A 101 -1.73 -6.49 25.02
CA ASN A 101 -0.28 -6.65 25.05
C ASN A 101 0.42 -5.90 23.91
N ILE A 102 -0.13 -5.93 22.70
CA ILE A 102 0.38 -5.17 21.55
C ILE A 102 0.34 -3.67 21.85
N ARG A 103 -0.79 -3.16 22.38
CA ARG A 103 -0.92 -1.74 22.75
C ARG A 103 0.03 -1.36 23.88
N LYS A 104 0.22 -2.24 24.87
CA LYS A 104 1.16 -2.03 25.98
C LYS A 104 2.61 -1.98 25.49
N CYS A 105 3.00 -2.87 24.58
CA CYS A 105 4.35 -2.90 24.03
C CYS A 105 4.59 -1.74 23.06
N LEU A 106 3.74 -1.55 22.05
CA LEU A 106 3.99 -0.61 20.93
C LEU A 106 3.40 0.80 21.16
N GLY A 107 2.52 0.96 22.14
CA GLY A 107 1.76 2.18 22.41
C GLY A 107 0.56 2.41 21.46
N LYS A 108 0.47 1.64 20.38
CA LYS A 108 -0.61 1.70 19.38
C LYS A 108 -0.93 0.30 18.85
N LEU A 109 -2.14 0.11 18.34
CA LEU A 109 -2.57 -1.13 17.67
C LEU A 109 -2.25 -1.07 16.17
N PHE A 110 -2.15 -2.24 15.54
CA PHE A 110 -2.06 -2.34 14.08
C PHE A 110 -3.39 -1.95 13.42
N ILE A 111 -3.31 -1.22 12.31
CA ILE A 111 -4.39 -0.98 11.36
C ILE A 111 -4.64 -2.30 10.64
N ILE A 112 -5.85 -2.81 10.76
CA ILE A 112 -6.28 -4.03 10.07
C ILE A 112 -6.60 -3.66 8.62
N ASN A 113 -6.11 -4.47 7.67
CA ASN A 113 -6.45 -4.26 6.28
C ASN A 113 -7.96 -4.49 6.08
N ASN A 114 -8.62 -3.59 5.37
CA ASN A 114 -9.97 -3.80 4.89
C ASN A 114 -9.90 -3.90 3.37
N GLU A 115 -10.17 -5.10 2.84
CA GLU A 115 -10.07 -5.38 1.40
C GLU A 115 -10.97 -4.45 0.56
N THR A 116 -12.09 -3.99 1.12
CA THR A 116 -13.00 -3.05 0.46
C THR A 116 -12.49 -1.61 0.41
N ARG A 117 -11.45 -1.27 1.19
CA ARG A 117 -10.81 0.05 1.21
C ARG A 117 -9.41 -0.04 0.63
N TRP A 118 -9.25 0.42 -0.61
CA TRP A 118 -8.02 0.33 -1.39
C TRP A 118 -6.75 0.85 -0.68
N ASN A 119 -6.85 1.92 0.11
CA ASN A 119 -5.71 2.50 0.85
C ASN A 119 -5.39 1.80 2.18
N SER A 120 -6.24 0.90 2.65
CA SER A 120 -6.09 0.30 3.98
C SER A 120 -4.81 -0.54 4.09
N TYR A 121 -4.47 -1.27 3.04
CA TYR A 121 -3.28 -2.11 2.99
C TYR A 121 -1.99 -1.28 3.08
N TYR A 122 -1.92 -0.19 2.31
CA TYR A 122 -0.78 0.73 2.36
C TYR A 122 -0.61 1.34 3.76
N ASN A 123 -1.71 1.80 4.36
CA ASN A 123 -1.69 2.37 5.71
C ASN A 123 -1.24 1.34 6.76
N ALA A 124 -1.71 0.10 6.65
CA ALA A 124 -1.29 -1.00 7.52
C ALA A 124 0.21 -1.30 7.38
N MET A 125 0.73 -1.35 6.15
CA MET A 125 2.15 -1.57 5.88
C MET A 125 3.03 -0.40 6.36
N LYS A 126 2.58 0.85 6.16
CA LYS A 126 3.28 2.04 6.66
C LYS A 126 3.38 2.01 8.18
N GLN A 127 2.31 1.62 8.86
CA GLN A 127 2.31 1.49 10.31
C GLN A 127 3.17 0.31 10.79
N ALA A 128 3.12 -0.83 10.12
CA ALA A 128 4.00 -1.96 10.41
C ALA A 128 5.47 -1.58 10.27
N LYS A 129 5.85 -0.87 9.19
CA LYS A 129 7.19 -0.30 9.02
C LYS A 129 7.55 0.66 10.15
N HIS A 130 6.64 1.56 10.54
CA HIS A 130 6.86 2.47 11.66
C HIS A 130 7.14 1.71 12.97
N PHE A 131 6.38 0.64 13.26
CA PHE A 131 6.63 -0.20 14.42
C PHE A 131 7.97 -0.93 14.31
N LEU A 132 8.31 -1.50 13.15
CA LEU A 132 9.59 -2.18 12.96
C LEU A 132 10.79 -1.24 13.11
N LEU A 133 10.69 0.02 12.65
CA LEU A 133 11.75 1.00 12.80
C LEU A 133 11.84 1.56 14.24
N LYS A 134 10.68 1.79 14.87
CA LYS A 134 10.61 2.24 16.27
C LYS A 134 11.07 1.14 17.23
N GLU A 135 10.77 -0.12 16.92
CA GLU A 135 11.26 -1.27 17.68
C GLU A 135 12.66 -1.70 17.25
N ALA A 136 13.18 -1.35 16.06
CA ALA A 136 14.62 -1.47 15.77
C ALA A 136 15.47 -0.59 16.72
N PHE A 137 14.86 0.43 17.33
CA PHE A 137 15.45 1.20 18.44
C PHE A 137 15.26 0.53 19.82
N ARG A 138 14.29 -0.39 19.99
CA ARG A 138 14.02 -1.13 21.24
C ARG A 138 14.50 -2.58 21.26
N VAL A 139 14.87 -3.15 20.11
CA VAL A 139 15.56 -4.45 20.01
C VAL A 139 17.04 -4.32 20.39
N LYS A 140 17.55 -3.11 20.64
CA LYS A 140 18.74 -2.91 21.50
C LYS A 140 18.47 -3.09 23.01
N ALA A 141 17.24 -3.41 23.42
CA ALA A 141 16.88 -3.62 24.83
C ALA A 141 15.88 -4.78 25.02
N VAL A 142 15.69 -5.67 24.04
CA VAL A 142 15.02 -6.94 24.32
C VAL A 142 16.07 -7.82 24.99
N LYS A 143 15.92 -7.94 26.32
CA LYS A 143 16.41 -9.06 27.13
C LYS A 143 15.92 -10.38 26.49
N ILE A 144 16.53 -10.79 25.39
CA ILE A 144 16.41 -12.14 24.85
C ILE A 144 17.41 -12.95 25.65
N THR A 145 16.98 -13.47 26.79
CA THR A 145 17.45 -14.77 27.32
C THR A 145 18.96 -15.03 27.22
N ILE A 146 19.81 -14.12 27.68
CA ILE A 146 21.27 -14.32 27.79
C ILE A 146 21.61 -15.25 29.00
N GLY A 147 20.65 -16.02 29.52
CA GLY A 147 20.89 -16.91 30.67
C GLY A 147 21.96 -17.97 30.42
N TYR A 148 22.09 -18.43 29.17
CA TYR A 148 23.11 -19.41 28.76
C TYR A 148 24.31 -18.80 28.02
N LEU A 149 24.21 -17.55 27.58
CA LEU A 149 25.27 -16.85 26.86
C LEU A 149 26.15 -16.00 27.79
N LEU A 150 25.63 -15.56 28.95
CA LEU A 150 26.40 -14.77 29.90
C LEU A 150 27.63 -15.52 30.43
N PRO A 151 27.51 -16.78 30.91
CA PRO A 151 28.67 -17.50 31.45
C PRO A 151 29.76 -17.70 30.38
N THR A 152 29.35 -18.03 29.16
CA THR A 152 30.25 -18.27 28.03
C THR A 152 30.96 -17.00 27.58
N LEU A 153 30.24 -15.86 27.55
CA LEU A 153 30.84 -14.57 27.25
C LEU A 153 31.79 -14.11 28.36
N THR A 154 31.44 -14.35 29.64
CA THR A 154 32.35 -14.06 30.77
C THR A 154 33.64 -14.86 30.66
N ILE A 155 33.56 -16.16 30.38
CA ILE A 155 34.75 -17.02 30.20
C ILE A 155 35.60 -16.56 29.01
N LEU A 156 34.97 -16.17 27.89
CA LEU A 156 35.67 -15.67 26.71
C LEU A 156 36.40 -14.35 26.97
N ILE A 157 35.76 -13.41 27.67
CA ILE A 157 36.38 -12.14 28.07
C ILE A 157 37.57 -12.39 28.98
N GLN A 158 37.41 -13.25 29.99
CA GLN A 158 38.48 -13.57 30.93
C GLN A 158 39.69 -14.22 30.22
N ARG A 159 39.45 -15.07 29.21
CA ARG A 159 40.51 -15.65 28.38
C ARG A 159 41.18 -14.63 27.46
N LEU A 160 40.42 -13.68 26.91
CA LEU A 160 40.98 -12.58 26.11
C LEU A 160 41.84 -11.65 26.96
N GLU A 161 41.44 -11.36 28.19
CA GLU A 161 42.24 -10.58 29.15
C GLU A 161 43.54 -11.31 29.48
N MET A 162 43.50 -12.63 29.71
CA MET A 162 44.73 -13.43 29.91
C MET A 162 45.68 -13.40 28.71
N LEU A 163 45.15 -13.36 27.48
CA LEU A 163 45.96 -13.28 26.27
C LEU A 163 46.52 -11.88 26.00
N LEU A 164 45.83 -10.84 26.45
CA LEU A 164 46.30 -9.45 26.39
C LEU A 164 47.37 -9.15 27.45
N ASP A 165 47.32 -9.84 28.59
CA ASP A 165 48.31 -9.71 29.66
C ASP A 165 49.56 -10.61 29.43
N ASP A 166 49.48 -11.52 28.46
CA ASP A 166 50.59 -12.36 28.03
C ASP A 166 51.59 -11.59 27.16
N ARG A 167 52.58 -10.98 27.81
CA ARG A 167 53.66 -10.19 27.17
C ARG A 167 54.60 -11.03 26.29
N THR A 168 54.41 -12.35 26.20
CA THR A 168 55.17 -13.19 25.25
C THR A 168 54.61 -13.12 23.83
N ILE A 169 53.36 -12.71 23.68
CA ILE A 169 52.70 -12.53 22.38
C ILE A 169 53.00 -11.12 21.88
N LYS A 170 53.89 -10.97 20.88
CA LYS A 170 54.04 -9.70 20.17
C LYS A 170 52.82 -9.50 19.27
N HIS A 171 52.02 -8.48 19.58
CA HIS A 171 50.94 -7.97 18.72
C HIS A 171 51.48 -7.32 17.45
#